data_AF-A0A1A6GRW9-F1
#
_entry.id   AF-A0A1A6GRW9-F1
#
_cell.length_a   1.000
_cell.length_b   1.000
_cell.length_c   1.000
_cell.angle_alpha   90.00
_cell.angle_beta   90.00
_cell.angle_gamma   90.00
#
_symmetry.space_group_name_H-M   'P 1'
#
loop_
_entity.id
_entity.type
_entity.pdbx_description
1 polymer ?
#
loop_
_entity_poly.entity_id
_entity_poly.type
_entity_poly.pdbx_seq_one_letter_code
_entity_poly.pdbx_strand_id
1 'polypeptide(L)'
;VMQMYLPFCGIAISNAQLFAASRKEYERSRALLEVVNDLFEEQTDLEKIVKKIMHRAQTLLKCERCSVLLLEDIESPVVKFTKSFELMSPKCSADAENSFKESMEKSSYSDWLINNSVAELVASTGLPVNVSDAYQDPRFDAE
;
A
#
# COMPACT_ATOMS: atom_id res chain seq x y z
N VAL A 1 32.35 19.91 -38.28
CA VAL A 1 30.96 19.58 -38.71
C VAL A 1 30.23 18.79 -37.63
N MET A 2 30.68 17.60 -37.24
CA MET A 2 30.02 16.76 -36.22
C MET A 2 29.78 17.46 -34.86
N GLN A 3 30.78 18.20 -34.35
CA GLN A 3 30.69 18.96 -33.10
C GLN A 3 29.57 20.02 -33.10
N MET A 4 29.21 20.56 -34.27
CA MET A 4 28.18 21.59 -34.39
C MET A 4 26.77 21.01 -34.22
N TYR A 5 26.58 19.70 -34.44
CA TYR A 5 25.30 19.00 -34.29
C TYR A 5 25.06 18.45 -32.88
N LEU A 6 26.13 18.22 -32.10
CA LEU A 6 26.03 17.67 -30.74
C LEU A 6 25.13 18.48 -29.79
N PRO A 7 25.15 19.84 -29.79
CA PRO A 7 24.25 20.62 -28.96
C PRO A 7 22.77 20.37 -29.28
N PHE A 8 22.42 20.25 -30.57
CA PHE A 8 21.06 19.96 -31.00
C PHE A 8 20.62 18.55 -30.59
N CYS A 9 21.51 17.56 -30.71
CA CYS A 9 21.25 16.21 -30.20
C CYS A 9 21.08 16.20 -28.69
N GLY A 10 21.90 16.95 -27.94
CA GLY A 10 21.80 17.08 -26.49
C GLY A 10 20.46 17.67 -26.05
N ILE A 11 20.02 18.75 -26.69
CA ILE A 11 18.70 19.37 -26.44
C ILE A 11 17.59 18.37 -26.73
N ALA A 12 17.64 17.67 -27.88
CA ALA A 12 16.61 16.70 -28.25
C ALA A 12 16.52 15.52 -27.27
N ILE A 13 17.66 14.97 -26.85
CA ILE A 13 17.73 13.88 -25.87
C ILE A 13 17.21 14.36 -24.51
N SER A 14 17.65 15.53 -24.05
CA SER A 14 17.20 16.12 -22.78
C SER A 14 15.70 16.33 -22.78
N ASN A 15 15.13 16.88 -23.86
CA ASN A 15 13.69 17.09 -23.99
C ASN A 15 12.93 15.76 -24.01
N ALA A 16 13.45 14.74 -24.70
CA ALA A 16 12.84 13.41 -24.72
C ALA A 16 12.83 12.77 -23.32
N GLN A 17 13.92 12.90 -22.57
CA GLN A 17 14.02 12.41 -21.19
C GLN A 17 13.06 13.15 -20.25
N LEU A 18 13.03 14.49 -20.31
CA LEU A 18 12.11 15.31 -19.53
C LEU A 18 10.65 14.96 -19.83
N PHE A 19 10.32 14.76 -21.10
CA PHE A 19 8.97 14.37 -21.50
C PHE A 19 8.60 12.97 -21.02
N ALA A 20 9.53 12.01 -21.08
CA ALA A 20 9.31 10.67 -20.55
C ALA A 20 9.09 10.68 -19.02
N ALA A 21 9.90 11.46 -18.30
CA ALA A 21 9.75 11.64 -16.86
C ALA A 21 8.42 12.31 -16.49
N SER A 22 8.06 13.39 -17.19
CA SER A 22 6.79 14.10 -17.01
C SER A 22 5.58 13.19 -17.29
N ARG A 23 5.64 12.40 -18.38
CA ARG A 23 4.59 11.43 -18.71
C ARG A 23 4.45 10.36 -17.63
N LYS A 24 5.57 9.87 -17.06
CA LYS A 24 5.54 8.89 -15.97
C LYS A 24 4.87 9.45 -14.71
N GLU A 25 5.18 10.69 -14.36
CA GLU A 25 4.57 11.35 -13.20
C GLU A 25 3.08 11.66 -13.42
N TYR A 26 2.71 12.05 -14.65
CA TYR A 26 1.33 12.23 -15.05
C TYR A 26 0.52 10.93 -14.93
N GLU A 27 1.05 9.82 -15.45
CA GLU A 27 0.41 8.50 -15.34
C GLU A 27 0.25 8.07 -13.88
N ARG A 28 1.26 8.31 -13.04
CA ARG A 28 1.17 8.04 -11.60
C ARG A 28 0.07 8.87 -10.94
N SER A 29 0.01 10.17 -11.22
CA SER A 29 -1.00 11.08 -10.66
C SER A 29 -2.40 10.73 -11.13
N ARG A 30 -2.56 10.36 -12.40
CA ARG A 30 -3.83 9.92 -12.97
C ARG A 30 -4.32 8.63 -12.31
N ALA A 31 -3.44 7.63 -12.16
CA ALA A 31 -3.78 6.38 -11.49
C ALA A 31 -4.23 6.60 -10.04
N LEU A 32 -3.58 7.53 -9.32
CA LEU A 32 -4.00 7.90 -7.96
C LEU A 32 -5.40 8.54 -7.96
N LEU A 33 -5.68 9.46 -8.89
CA LEU A 33 -7.00 10.09 -9.00
C LEU A 33 -8.11 9.10 -9.36
N GLU A 34 -7.84 8.14 -10.24
CA GLU A 34 -8.78 7.07 -10.59
C GLU A 34 -9.11 6.22 -9.37
N VAL A 35 -8.11 5.84 -8.57
CA VAL A 35 -8.32 5.12 -7.30
C VAL A 35 -9.21 5.91 -6.34
N VAL A 36 -8.97 7.22 -6.22
CA VAL A 36 -9.76 8.12 -5.37
C VAL A 36 -11.20 8.20 -5.86
N ASN A 37 -11.42 8.38 -7.16
CA ASN A 37 -12.75 8.47 -7.73
C ASN A 37 -13.54 7.16 -7.57
N ASP A 38 -12.92 6.02 -7.90
CA ASP A 38 -13.50 4.68 -7.74
C ASP A 38 -13.84 4.34 -6.29
N LEU A 39 -13.07 4.89 -5.35
CA LEU A 39 -13.38 4.79 -3.94
C LEU A 39 -14.68 5.51 -3.63
N PHE A 40 -14.83 6.76 -4.06
CA PHE A 40 -15.95 7.62 -3.67
C PHE A 40 -17.25 7.40 -4.46
N GLU A 41 -17.23 6.71 -5.59
CA GLU A 41 -18.41 6.57 -6.47
C GLU A 41 -19.54 5.70 -5.89
N GLU A 42 -19.23 4.70 -5.05
CA GLU A 42 -20.23 3.87 -4.33
C GLU A 42 -19.73 3.43 -2.95
N GLN A 43 -20.11 4.16 -1.89
CA GLN A 43 -19.69 3.89 -0.50
C GLN A 43 -20.87 3.79 0.46
N THR A 44 -21.44 2.59 0.60
CA THR A 44 -22.41 2.27 1.67
C THR A 44 -21.89 1.23 2.67
N ASP A 45 -20.71 0.65 2.42
CA ASP A 45 -20.13 -0.44 3.22
C ASP A 45 -18.62 -0.26 3.43
N LEU A 46 -18.23 0.00 4.68
CA LEU A 46 -16.84 0.20 5.12
C LEU A 46 -15.92 -0.95 4.69
N GLU A 47 -16.40 -2.19 4.76
CA GLU A 47 -15.56 -3.35 4.45
C GLU A 47 -15.21 -3.42 2.97
N LYS A 48 -16.16 -3.11 2.08
CA LYS A 48 -15.91 -3.04 0.64
C LYS A 48 -14.92 -1.94 0.29
N ILE A 49 -15.03 -0.79 0.97
CA ILE A 49 -14.16 0.37 0.79
C ILE A 49 -12.73 0.02 1.17
N VAL A 50 -12.53 -0.51 2.38
CA VAL A 50 -11.20 -0.88 2.87
C VAL A 50 -10.57 -1.93 1.96
N LYS A 51 -11.31 -2.96 1.53
CA LYS A 51 -10.79 -3.96 0.58
C LYS A 51 -10.41 -3.35 -0.77
N LYS A 52 -11.19 -2.41 -1.31
CA LYS A 52 -10.83 -1.66 -2.53
C LYS A 52 -9.53 -0.88 -2.35
N ILE A 53 -9.38 -0.13 -1.25
CA ILE A 53 -8.15 0.62 -0.92
C ILE A 53 -6.96 -0.34 -0.91
N MET A 54 -7.07 -1.44 -0.16
CA MET A 54 -6.00 -2.42 0.00
C MET A 54 -5.57 -3.02 -1.33
N HIS A 55 -6.51 -3.39 -2.20
CA HIS A 55 -6.19 -3.99 -3.50
C HIS A 55 -5.45 -3.01 -4.43
N ARG A 56 -5.88 -1.73 -4.43
CA ARG A 56 -5.20 -0.68 -5.19
C ARG A 56 -3.82 -0.37 -4.61
N ALA A 57 -3.70 -0.23 -3.29
CA ALA A 57 -2.42 0.01 -2.61
C ALA A 57 -1.42 -1.12 -2.89
N GLN A 58 -1.87 -2.37 -2.83
CA GLN A 58 -1.05 -3.54 -3.14
C GLN A 58 -0.52 -3.50 -4.59
N THR A 59 -1.37 -3.12 -5.54
CA THR A 59 -0.98 -3.01 -6.96
C THR A 59 0.02 -1.87 -7.19
N LEU A 60 -0.21 -0.70 -6.55
CA LEU A 60 0.65 0.48 -6.68
C LEU A 60 2.02 0.28 -6.02
N LEU A 61 2.06 -0.30 -4.83
CA LEU A 61 3.27 -0.52 -4.04
C LEU A 61 3.99 -1.82 -4.38
N LYS A 62 3.33 -2.75 -5.09
CA LYS A 62 3.83 -4.08 -5.43
C LYS A 62 4.22 -4.90 -4.19
N CYS A 63 3.38 -4.88 -3.15
CA CYS A 63 3.60 -5.64 -1.93
C CYS A 63 2.90 -7.02 -1.94
N GLU A 64 3.39 -7.94 -1.12
CA GLU A 64 2.81 -9.30 -1.00
C GLU A 64 1.66 -9.36 0.01
N ARG A 65 1.73 -8.57 1.07
CA ARG A 65 0.73 -8.50 2.14
C ARG A 65 0.34 -7.05 2.38
N CYS A 66 -0.93 -6.82 2.64
CA CYS A 66 -1.47 -5.52 3.03
C CYS A 66 -2.46 -5.73 4.16
N SER A 67 -2.33 -4.96 5.23
CA SER A 67 -3.24 -5.01 6.37
C SER A 67 -3.67 -3.61 6.76
N VAL A 68 -4.92 -3.45 7.17
CA VAL A 68 -5.49 -2.20 7.68
C VAL A 68 -6.08 -2.46 9.06
N LEU A 69 -5.66 -1.68 10.04
CA LEU A 69 -6.22 -1.72 11.40
C LEU A 69 -7.04 -0.45 11.63
N LEU A 70 -8.27 -0.62 12.12
CA LEU A 70 -9.14 0.48 12.52
C LEU A 70 -8.94 0.78 14.00
N LEU A 71 -8.54 2.01 14.30
CA LEU A 71 -8.43 2.50 15.66
C LEU A 71 -9.83 2.74 16.25
N GLU A 72 -10.02 2.40 17.52
CA GLU A 72 -11.28 2.60 18.25
C GLU A 72 -11.54 4.08 18.52
N ASP A 73 -10.52 4.78 19.02
CA ASP A 73 -10.57 6.20 19.33
C ASP A 73 -9.17 6.83 19.18
N ILE A 74 -9.11 7.97 18.48
CA ILE A 74 -7.88 8.73 18.25
C ILE A 74 -7.46 9.51 19.50
N GLU A 75 -8.41 9.90 20.35
CA GLU A 75 -8.14 10.71 21.55
C GLU A 75 -7.82 9.85 22.78
N SER A 76 -8.02 8.54 22.69
CA SER A 76 -7.71 7.61 23.78
C SER A 76 -6.20 7.57 24.05
N PRO A 77 -5.76 7.68 25.32
CA PRO A 77 -4.35 7.54 25.68
C PRO A 77 -3.82 6.12 25.49
N VAL A 78 -4.72 5.13 25.31
CA VAL A 78 -4.39 3.73 25.04
C VAL A 78 -4.81 3.41 23.62
N VAL A 79 -3.86 2.92 22.81
CA VAL A 79 -4.12 2.48 21.44
C VAL A 79 -4.91 1.16 21.49
N LYS A 80 -6.10 1.16 20.89
CA LYS A 80 -6.94 -0.03 20.73
C LYS A 80 -7.48 -0.09 19.32
N PHE A 81 -7.41 -1.28 18.72
CA PHE A 81 -7.93 -1.53 17.39
C PHE A 81 -9.27 -2.26 17.47
N THR A 82 -10.30 -1.73 16.81
CA THR A 82 -11.65 -2.32 16.79
C THR A 82 -11.79 -3.43 15.77
N LYS A 83 -11.09 -3.32 14.62
CA LYS A 83 -11.19 -4.27 13.51
C LYS A 83 -9.92 -4.27 12.69
N SER A 84 -9.52 -5.43 12.18
CA SER A 84 -8.43 -5.58 11.22
C SER A 84 -8.94 -6.15 9.89
N PHE A 85 -8.29 -5.77 8.80
CA PHE A 85 -8.52 -6.29 7.45
C PHE A 85 -7.18 -6.77 6.89
N GLU A 86 -7.17 -7.90 6.20
CA GLU A 86 -5.98 -8.49 5.60
C GLU A 86 -6.20 -8.80 4.12
N LEU A 87 -5.17 -8.58 3.31
CA LEU A 87 -5.13 -8.90 1.89
C LEU A 87 -3.77 -9.49 1.51
N MET A 88 -3.80 -10.71 0.97
CA MET A 88 -2.64 -11.41 0.42
C MET A 88 -2.61 -11.26 -1.10
N SER A 89 -1.41 -11.09 -1.67
CA SER A 89 -1.26 -10.93 -3.11
C SER A 89 -1.50 -12.26 -3.83
N PRO A 90 -2.13 -12.26 -5.03
CA PRO A 90 -2.35 -13.47 -5.81
C PRO A 90 -1.06 -14.16 -6.29
N LYS A 91 0.07 -13.43 -6.32
CA LYS A 91 1.36 -13.97 -6.78
C LYS A 91 1.96 -14.97 -5.79
N CYS A 92 1.59 -14.90 -4.52
CA CYS A 92 1.99 -15.87 -3.49
C CYS A 92 1.06 -17.10 -3.42
N SER A 93 -0.07 -17.10 -4.14
CA SER A 93 -1.03 -18.22 -4.13
C SER A 93 -0.89 -19.15 -5.33
N ALA A 94 0.17 -19.03 -6.13
CA ALA A 94 0.36 -19.84 -7.34
C ALA A 94 0.59 -21.34 -7.07
N ASP A 95 0.83 -21.75 -5.82
CA ASP A 95 0.85 -23.16 -5.40
C ASP A 95 -0.49 -23.67 -4.85
N ALA A 96 -1.54 -22.83 -4.82
CA ALA A 96 -2.87 -23.22 -4.38
C ALA A 96 -3.88 -23.00 -5.51
N GLU A 97 -3.93 -23.94 -6.45
CA GLU A 97 -5.10 -24.08 -7.32
C GLU A 97 -6.38 -24.18 -6.48
N ASN A 98 -7.40 -23.43 -6.89
CA ASN A 98 -8.76 -23.41 -6.35
C ASN A 98 -8.97 -22.84 -4.94
N SER A 99 -9.13 -21.52 -4.86
CA SER A 99 -10.35 -20.96 -4.24
C SER A 99 -10.47 -19.46 -4.45
N PHE A 100 -11.29 -19.07 -5.43
CA PHE A 100 -12.20 -17.94 -5.26
C PHE A 100 -13.20 -18.35 -4.15
N LYS A 101 -12.76 -18.34 -2.89
CA LYS A 101 -13.64 -18.40 -1.73
C LYS A 101 -13.50 -17.08 -1.00
N GLU A 102 -14.42 -16.20 -1.38
CA GLU A 102 -15.20 -15.39 -0.47
C GLU A 102 -15.30 -16.00 0.93
N SER A 103 -15.20 -15.13 1.95
CA SER A 103 -15.60 -15.35 3.34
C SER A 103 -15.01 -16.59 4.05
N MET A 104 -13.94 -16.39 4.80
CA MET A 104 -13.86 -17.04 6.12
C MET A 104 -13.06 -16.19 7.09
N GLU A 105 -13.74 -15.72 8.12
CA GLU A 105 -13.18 -15.30 9.39
C GLU A 105 -12.13 -16.32 9.84
N LYS A 106 -10.85 -15.98 9.72
CA LYS A 106 -9.77 -16.64 10.48
C LYS A 106 -9.27 -15.62 11.49
N SER A 107 -10.00 -15.54 12.60
CA SER A 107 -9.65 -14.77 13.80
C SER A 107 -8.23 -15.04 14.31
N SER A 108 -7.63 -16.18 13.96
CA SER A 108 -6.31 -16.57 14.49
C SER A 108 -5.12 -15.75 13.96
N TYR A 109 -5.22 -15.11 12.78
CA TYR A 109 -4.18 -14.18 12.30
C TYR A 109 -4.51 -12.72 12.68
N SER A 110 -5.76 -12.40 12.99
CA SER A 110 -6.12 -11.04 13.39
C SER A 110 -5.49 -10.62 14.73
N ASP A 111 -5.22 -11.58 15.63
CA ASP A 111 -4.69 -11.31 16.97
C ASP A 111 -3.21 -10.88 16.99
N TRP A 112 -2.35 -11.35 16.05
CA TRP A 112 -0.93 -10.93 16.02
C TRP A 112 -0.78 -9.46 15.59
N LEU A 113 -1.64 -8.99 14.69
CA LEU A 113 -1.66 -7.59 14.23
C LEU A 113 -2.08 -6.64 15.33
N ILE A 114 -3.02 -7.06 16.18
CA ILE A 114 -3.56 -6.24 17.27
C ILE A 114 -2.52 -6.07 18.39
N ASN A 115 -1.58 -7.01 18.53
CA ASN A 115 -0.48 -6.95 19.51
C ASN A 115 0.85 -6.46 18.91
N ASN A 116 0.85 -5.91 17.69
CA ASN A 116 2.08 -5.47 17.04
C ASN A 116 2.50 -4.06 17.49
N SER A 117 3.63 -3.96 18.16
CA SER A 117 4.17 -2.68 18.66
C SER A 117 4.53 -1.67 17.56
N VAL A 118 4.71 -2.12 16.30
CA VAL A 118 4.91 -1.21 15.16
C VAL A 118 3.62 -0.46 14.82
N ALA A 119 2.47 -1.14 14.81
CA ALA A 119 1.18 -0.52 14.54
C ALA A 119 0.81 0.47 15.66
N GLU A 120 1.07 0.11 16.91
CA GLU A 120 0.90 0.98 18.07
C GLU A 120 1.76 2.24 18.00
N LEU A 121 3.03 2.10 17.60
CA LEU A 121 3.92 3.24 17.42
C LEU A 121 3.42 4.20 16.32
N VAL A 122 2.97 3.66 15.19
CA VAL A 122 2.45 4.50 14.10
C VAL A 122 1.15 5.19 14.52
N ALA A 123 0.27 4.49 15.25
CA ALA A 123 -0.98 5.06 15.76
C ALA A 123 -0.73 6.20 16.77
N SER A 124 0.25 6.05 17.67
CA SER A 124 0.57 7.05 18.68
C SER A 124 1.35 8.27 18.12
N THR A 125 2.21 8.06 17.13
CA THR A 125 3.06 9.13 16.58
C THR A 125 2.45 9.82 15.36
N GLY A 126 1.57 9.14 14.62
CA GLY A 126 1.05 9.61 13.33
C GLY A 126 2.09 9.67 12.21
N LEU A 127 3.30 9.13 12.42
CA LEU A 127 4.40 9.17 11.47
C LEU A 127 4.59 7.80 10.78
N PRO A 128 4.91 7.78 9.47
CA PRO A 128 5.16 6.53 8.77
C PRO A 128 6.48 5.90 9.24
N VAL A 129 6.47 4.57 9.36
CA VAL A 129 7.65 3.76 9.72
C VAL A 129 7.98 2.83 8.55
N ASN A 130 9.25 2.80 8.15
CA ASN A 130 9.77 1.88 7.14
C ASN A 130 10.88 1.02 7.76
N VAL A 131 10.69 -0.30 7.76
CA VAL A 131 11.63 -1.27 8.33
C VAL A 131 12.22 -2.08 7.18
N SER A 132 13.55 -2.04 7.03
CA SER A 132 14.23 -2.73 5.93
C SER A 132 14.25 -4.25 6.10
N ASP A 133 14.39 -4.73 7.33
CA ASP A 133 14.28 -6.14 7.70
C ASP A 133 13.50 -6.25 9.01
N ALA A 134 12.31 -6.84 8.93
CA ALA A 134 11.40 -6.96 10.08
C ALA A 134 12.00 -7.84 11.18
N TYR A 135 12.74 -8.91 10.84
CA TYR A 135 13.29 -9.84 11.84
C TYR A 135 14.43 -9.24 12.67
N GLN A 136 14.97 -8.10 12.26
CA GLN A 136 15.98 -7.35 13.00
C GLN A 136 15.37 -6.22 13.83
N ASP A 137 14.07 -5.96 13.68
CA ASP A 137 13.40 -4.90 14.42
C ASP A 137 12.90 -5.44 15.76
N PRO A 138 13.35 -4.88 16.90
CA PRO A 138 12.92 -5.36 18.22
C PRO A 138 11.43 -5.15 18.49
N ARG A 139 10.75 -4.35 17.68
CA ARG A 139 9.29 -4.12 17.75
C ARG A 139 8.50 -5.18 17.00
N PHE A 140 9.16 -5.96 16.15
CA PHE A 140 8.55 -7.03 15.40
C PHE A 140 8.67 -8.34 16.20
N ASP A 141 7.54 -8.85 16.66
CA ASP A 141 7.49 -10.18 17.25
C ASP A 141 7.36 -11.23 16.13
N ALA A 142 8.26 -12.22 16.13
CA ALA A 142 8.39 -13.21 15.07
C ALA A 142 7.76 -14.58 15.41
N GLU A 143 7.06 -14.68 16.54
CA GLU A 143 6.35 -15.90 16.96
C GLU A 143 5.11 -16.24 16.10
#